data_AF-A0A946KBH2-F1
#
_entry.id   AF-A0A946KBH2-F1
#
_cell.length_a   1.000
_cell.length_b   1.000
_cell.length_c   1.000
_cell.angle_alpha   90.00
_cell.angle_beta   90.00
_cell.angle_gamma   90.00
#
_symmetry.space_group_name_H-M   'P 1'
#
loop_
_entity.id
_entity.type
_entity.pdbx_description
1 polymer ?
#
loop_
_entity_poly.entity_id
_entity_poly.type
_entity_poly.pdbx_seq_one_letter_code
_entity_poly.pdbx_strand_id
1 'polypeptide(L)'
;MNLTVYNSAGEQVGKYEIDPSELSPKINKQLLHDAVVMYQANLRQGTFRTKSRGEVAGTTKKMYRQKGTGNARAGSKRSGVRRGGGHIFAKRPRDFGWRMPRKALQSATRMALAARLADEEVMLVESLDFETPKTSSMAATLKSLGVAGKTVLVSSDTHNGNLWKSARNIQGVTVSPVAELNALLILQPRAIVMTTAAIDAFREETKRVREGSRTKAARKQGGRAAARSRGAIQSQEEGGV
;
A
#
# COMPACT_ATOMS: atom_id res chain seq x y z
N MET A 1 11.20 -18.33 -15.27
CA MET A 1 9.92 -19.00 -15.56
C MET A 1 9.35 -18.44 -16.85
N ASN A 2 8.53 -19.23 -17.56
CA ASN A 2 7.93 -18.83 -18.83
C ASN A 2 6.44 -18.57 -18.64
N LEU A 3 6.02 -17.32 -18.83
CA LEU A 3 4.62 -16.93 -18.83
C LEU A 3 4.05 -17.01 -20.24
N THR A 4 2.80 -17.44 -20.37
CA THR A 4 2.08 -17.40 -21.64
C THR A 4 1.48 -16.01 -21.85
N VAL A 5 1.65 -15.47 -23.06
CA VAL A 5 1.05 -14.20 -23.46
C VAL A 5 -0.22 -14.50 -24.24
N TYR A 6 -1.33 -13.91 -23.80
CA TYR A 6 -2.64 -14.05 -24.42
C TYR A 6 -3.01 -12.81 -25.24
N ASN A 7 -3.83 -12.98 -26.27
CA ASN A 7 -4.54 -11.86 -26.90
C ASN A 7 -5.84 -11.53 -26.14
N SER A 8 -6.55 -10.51 -26.61
CA SER A 8 -7.87 -10.14 -26.10
C SER A 8 -8.94 -11.23 -26.29
N ALA A 9 -8.76 -12.14 -27.25
CA ALA A 9 -9.64 -13.28 -27.48
C ALA A 9 -9.36 -14.49 -26.56
N GLY A 10 -8.26 -14.46 -25.79
CA GLY A 10 -7.83 -15.56 -24.91
C GLY A 10 -6.96 -16.61 -25.59
N GLU A 11 -6.51 -16.37 -26.82
CA GLU A 11 -5.60 -17.26 -27.55
C GLU A 11 -4.15 -16.95 -27.16
N GLN A 12 -3.33 -18.00 -27.15
CA GLN A 12 -1.91 -17.87 -26.84
C GLN A 12 -1.15 -17.31 -28.05
N VAL A 13 -0.58 -16.12 -27.91
CA VAL A 13 0.21 -15.44 -28.96
C VAL A 13 1.71 -15.67 -28.78
N GLY A 14 2.17 -15.88 -27.54
CA GLY A 14 3.60 -16.02 -27.28
C GLY A 14 3.97 -16.53 -25.89
N LYS A 15 5.28 -16.50 -25.62
CA LYS A 15 5.88 -16.78 -24.32
C LYS A 15 6.73 -15.59 -23.89
N TYR A 16 6.66 -15.24 -22.62
CA TYR A 16 7.44 -14.18 -21.99
C TYR A 16 8.29 -14.78 -20.88
N GLU A 17 9.61 -14.64 -20.99
CA GLU A 17 10.54 -15.15 -20.00
C GLU A 17 10.78 -14.11 -18.90
N ILE A 18 10.54 -14.52 -17.65
CA ILE A 18 10.83 -13.69 -16.48
C ILE A 18 11.36 -14.54 -15.34
N ASP A 19 12.40 -14.07 -14.67
CA ASP A 19 12.82 -14.64 -13.39
C ASP A 19 12.30 -13.75 -12.24
N PRO A 20 11.44 -14.27 -11.33
CA PRO A 20 10.95 -13.53 -10.16
C PRO A 20 12.08 -12.96 -9.30
N SER A 21 13.25 -13.60 -9.31
CA SER A 21 14.46 -13.16 -8.59
C SER A 21 14.97 -11.79 -9.07
N GLU A 22 14.70 -11.44 -10.33
CA GLU A 22 15.02 -10.11 -10.87
C GLU A 22 14.28 -9.01 -10.12
N LEU A 23 13.03 -9.26 -9.73
CA LEU A 23 12.20 -8.31 -8.99
C LEU A 23 12.62 -8.27 -7.52
N SER A 24 12.64 -9.44 -6.87
CA SER A 24 13.13 -9.57 -5.50
C SER A 24 13.79 -10.93 -5.29
N PRO A 25 15.02 -10.99 -4.74
CA PRO A 25 15.72 -12.25 -4.50
C PRO A 25 15.08 -13.07 -3.37
N LYS A 26 14.35 -12.41 -2.45
CA LYS A 26 13.67 -13.06 -1.33
C LYS A 26 12.34 -12.37 -1.05
N ILE A 27 11.34 -13.15 -0.68
CA ILE A 27 10.04 -12.67 -0.23
C ILE A 27 10.05 -12.62 1.31
N ASN A 28 9.84 -11.42 1.88
CA ASN A 28 9.70 -11.23 3.32
C ASN A 28 8.23 -10.99 3.69
N LYS A 29 7.61 -11.99 4.31
CA LYS A 29 6.21 -11.95 4.75
C LYS A 29 5.93 -10.82 5.73
N GLN A 30 6.85 -10.54 6.66
CA GLN A 30 6.67 -9.48 7.67
C GLN A 30 6.61 -8.10 7.01
N LEU A 31 7.53 -7.82 6.09
CA LEU A 31 7.57 -6.53 5.40
C LEU A 31 6.33 -6.33 4.50
N LEU A 32 5.81 -7.39 3.88
CA LEU A 32 4.54 -7.33 3.14
C LEU A 32 3.36 -7.04 4.07
N HIS A 33 3.28 -7.75 5.20
CA HIS A 33 2.25 -7.51 6.22
C HIS A 33 2.27 -6.07 6.73
N ASP A 34 3.44 -5.57 7.12
CA ASP A 34 3.58 -4.22 7.68
C ASP A 34 3.20 -3.14 6.65
N ALA A 35 3.55 -3.34 5.38
CA ALA A 35 3.15 -2.44 4.30
C ALA A 35 1.63 -2.44 4.11
N VAL A 36 1.00 -3.61 4.11
CA VAL A 36 -0.47 -3.75 4.00
C VAL A 36 -1.18 -3.10 5.19
N VAL A 37 -0.74 -3.35 6.42
CA VAL A 37 -1.30 -2.74 7.62
C VAL A 37 -1.14 -1.22 7.59
N MET A 38 0.00 -0.71 7.12
CA MET A 38 0.21 0.72 6.93
C MET A 38 -0.81 1.31 5.94
N TYR A 39 -0.98 0.69 4.77
CA TYR A 39 -1.94 1.18 3.77
C TYR A 39 -3.37 1.19 4.31
N GLN A 40 -3.80 0.11 4.97
CA GLN A 40 -5.14 0.02 5.56
C GLN A 40 -5.35 1.01 6.71
N ALA A 41 -4.33 1.23 7.55
CA ALA A 41 -4.38 2.23 8.62
C ALA A 41 -4.52 3.65 8.06
N ASN A 42 -3.81 3.97 6.97
CA ASN A 42 -3.87 5.27 6.31
C ASN A 42 -5.22 5.53 5.61
N LEU A 43 -5.93 4.50 5.16
CA LEU A 43 -7.27 4.62 4.58
C LEU A 43 -8.36 4.85 5.64
N ARG A 44 -8.06 4.58 6.91
CA ARG A 44 -9.06 4.63 8.00
C ARG A 44 -9.33 6.07 8.42
N GLN A 45 -10.59 6.49 8.28
CA GLN A 45 -11.06 7.76 8.84
C GLN A 45 -11.35 7.62 10.35
N GLY A 46 -10.68 8.44 11.16
CA GLY A 46 -10.85 8.46 12.62
C GLY A 46 -11.86 9.47 13.13
N THR A 47 -12.89 9.80 12.34
CA THR A 47 -13.92 10.82 12.62
C THR A 47 -15.00 10.33 13.59
N PHE A 48 -14.58 9.78 14.73
CA PHE A 48 -15.49 9.41 15.82
C PHE A 48 -15.26 10.32 17.02
N ARG A 49 -16.35 10.74 17.68
CA ARG A 49 -16.27 11.55 18.90
C ARG A 49 -17.42 11.21 19.81
N THR A 50 -17.12 11.08 21.09
CA THR A 50 -18.13 11.03 22.16
C THR A 50 -17.88 12.18 23.13
N LYS A 51 -18.94 12.74 23.70
CA LYS A 51 -18.79 13.83 24.68
C LYS A 51 -18.25 13.28 26.00
N SER A 52 -17.13 13.83 26.45
CA SER A 52 -16.62 13.62 27.80
C SER A 52 -17.48 14.35 28.83
N ARG A 53 -17.29 14.05 30.13
CA ARG A 53 -18.00 14.72 31.24
C ARG A 53 -17.95 16.26 31.16
N GLY A 54 -16.85 16.83 30.66
CA GLY A 54 -16.68 18.28 30.52
C GLY A 54 -17.51 18.90 29.39
N GLU A 55 -17.78 18.13 28.34
CA GLU A 55 -18.43 18.59 27.10
C GLU A 55 -19.94 18.37 27.10
N VAL A 56 -20.45 17.52 28.00
CA VAL A 56 -21.89 17.31 28.17
C VAL A 56 -22.54 18.56 28.78
N ALA A 57 -23.64 19.01 28.18
CA ALA A 57 -24.44 20.12 28.69
C ALA A 57 -25.11 19.71 30.03
N GLY A 58 -25.03 20.58 31.04
CA GLY A 58 -25.60 20.33 32.37
C GLY A 58 -24.97 21.21 33.45
N THR A 59 -25.20 20.94 34.73
CA THR A 59 -24.58 21.70 35.82
C THR A 59 -23.35 21.01 36.42
N THR A 60 -22.31 21.79 36.73
CA THR A 60 -21.16 21.35 37.54
C THR A 60 -21.44 21.46 39.05
N LYS A 61 -22.54 22.13 39.43
CA LYS A 61 -22.98 22.25 40.83
C LYS A 61 -23.21 20.88 41.45
N LYS A 62 -22.81 20.75 42.71
CA LYS A 62 -23.09 19.57 43.52
C LYS A 62 -24.60 19.37 43.64
N MET A 63 -25.09 18.18 43.34
CA MET A 63 -26.54 17.93 43.28
C MET A 63 -27.23 18.09 44.65
N TYR A 64 -26.56 17.72 45.74
CA TYR A 64 -27.08 17.84 47.10
C TYR A 64 -25.94 17.89 48.14
N ARG A 65 -26.29 18.15 49.40
CA ARG A 65 -25.35 18.24 50.53
C ARG A 65 -24.54 16.94 50.70
N GLN A 66 -23.32 17.04 51.23
CA GLN A 66 -22.40 15.90 51.36
C GLN A 66 -22.89 14.81 52.33
N LYS A 67 -23.68 15.19 53.33
CA LYS A 67 -24.27 14.32 54.36
C LYS A 67 -25.71 14.78 54.63
N GLY A 68 -26.51 13.93 55.29
CA GLY A 68 -27.86 14.26 55.75
C GLY A 68 -28.99 14.03 54.76
N THR A 69 -28.73 13.40 53.60
CA THR A 69 -29.73 13.17 52.53
C THR A 69 -30.14 11.71 52.34
N GLY A 70 -29.49 10.74 53.00
CA GLY A 70 -29.73 9.29 52.83
C GLY A 70 -29.29 8.71 51.47
N ASN A 71 -29.11 9.54 50.45
CA ASN A 71 -28.65 9.15 49.12
C ASN A 71 -27.15 8.85 49.07
N ALA A 72 -26.73 8.03 48.08
CA ALA A 72 -25.32 7.83 47.75
C ALA A 72 -24.61 9.16 47.49
N ARG A 73 -23.32 9.30 47.80
CA ARG A 73 -22.60 10.55 47.59
C ARG A 73 -22.43 10.83 46.10
N ALA A 74 -22.85 12.02 45.66
CA ALA A 74 -22.72 12.42 44.26
C ALA A 74 -22.21 13.86 44.11
N GLY A 75 -21.43 14.07 43.05
CA GLY A 75 -20.94 15.38 42.64
C GLY A 75 -21.87 16.06 41.63
N SER A 76 -21.38 16.23 40.42
CA SER A 76 -22.10 16.85 39.29
C SER A 76 -23.04 15.87 38.58
N LYS A 77 -24.14 16.41 38.04
CA LYS A 77 -25.10 15.68 37.19
C LYS A 77 -24.45 15.09 35.92
N ARG A 78 -23.35 15.69 35.43
CA ARG A 78 -22.63 15.29 34.20
C ARG A 78 -21.78 14.02 34.34
N SER A 79 -21.73 13.41 35.53
CA SER A 79 -20.93 12.21 35.80
C SER A 79 -21.31 11.03 34.90
N GLY A 80 -20.33 10.32 34.35
CA GLY A 80 -20.54 9.20 33.42
C GLY A 80 -21.18 7.96 34.03
N VAL A 81 -21.27 7.87 35.35
CA VAL A 81 -22.02 6.80 36.05
C VAL A 81 -23.54 7.04 35.97
N ARG A 82 -23.98 8.26 35.61
CA ARG A 82 -25.40 8.62 35.52
C ARG A 82 -25.88 8.60 34.08
N ARG A 83 -27.18 8.32 33.90
CA ARG A 83 -27.87 8.47 32.60
C ARG A 83 -27.76 9.91 32.10
N GLY A 84 -27.41 10.07 30.82
CA GLY A 84 -27.16 11.37 30.20
C GLY A 84 -25.85 12.05 30.64
N GLY A 85 -25.00 11.36 31.42
CA GLY A 85 -23.65 11.81 31.73
C GLY A 85 -22.67 11.63 30.56
N GLY A 86 -21.47 12.20 30.69
CA GLY A 86 -20.43 12.04 29.66
C GLY A 86 -19.73 10.70 29.71
N HIS A 87 -19.17 10.26 28.59
CA HIS A 87 -18.40 9.01 28.53
C HIS A 87 -17.10 9.14 29.35
N ILE A 88 -16.77 8.12 30.14
CA ILE A 88 -15.56 8.07 30.98
C ILE A 88 -14.31 8.00 30.09
N PHE A 89 -14.24 6.99 29.22
CA PHE A 89 -13.22 6.88 28.19
C PHE A 89 -13.78 7.39 26.87
N ALA A 90 -13.91 8.72 26.80
CA ALA A 90 -14.45 9.37 25.62
C ALA A 90 -13.55 9.13 24.39
N LYS A 91 -14.15 8.64 23.31
CA LYS A 91 -13.46 8.52 22.02
C LYS A 91 -13.20 9.91 21.46
N ARG A 92 -11.96 10.12 21.02
CA ARG A 92 -11.51 11.36 20.39
C ARG A 92 -11.17 11.11 18.91
N PRO A 93 -11.46 12.07 18.02
CA PRO A 93 -10.95 11.99 16.66
C PRO A 93 -9.43 11.85 16.69
N ARG A 94 -8.91 10.90 15.92
CA ARG A 94 -7.47 10.66 15.84
C ARG A 94 -7.08 10.21 14.44
N ASP A 95 -5.84 10.48 14.08
CA ASP A 95 -5.22 9.87 12.92
C ASP A 95 -4.73 8.45 13.29
N PHE A 96 -4.98 7.49 12.39
CA PHE A 96 -4.48 6.11 12.50
C PHE A 96 -3.25 5.88 11.63
N GLY A 97 -2.93 6.83 10.75
CA GLY A 97 -1.87 6.70 9.79
C GLY A 97 -0.49 6.69 10.42
N TRP A 98 0.41 5.96 9.79
CA TRP A 98 1.83 5.96 10.12
C TRP A 98 2.65 5.75 8.85
N ARG A 99 3.92 6.12 8.91
CA ARG A 99 4.79 6.18 7.73
C ARG A 99 5.86 5.11 7.78
N MET A 100 5.99 4.34 6.69
CA MET A 100 7.11 3.43 6.46
C MET A 100 8.19 4.09 5.57
N PRO A 101 9.48 3.71 5.70
CA PRO A 101 10.53 4.18 4.80
C PRO A 101 10.22 3.89 3.32
N ARG A 102 10.46 4.86 2.44
CA ARG A 102 10.18 4.74 0.99
C ARG A 102 10.82 3.49 0.35
N LYS A 103 12.06 3.16 0.73
CA LYS A 103 12.76 1.97 0.21
C LYS A 103 12.08 0.67 0.63
N ALA A 104 11.54 0.61 1.85
CA ALA A 104 10.83 -0.55 2.36
C ALA A 104 9.51 -0.74 1.60
N LEU A 105 8.78 0.34 1.32
CA LEU A 105 7.57 0.30 0.48
C LEU A 105 7.86 -0.15 -0.95
N GLN A 106 8.89 0.42 -1.59
CA GLN A 106 9.29 -0.01 -2.95
C GLN A 106 9.71 -1.49 -2.99
N SER A 107 10.41 -1.95 -1.94
CA SER A 107 10.75 -3.37 -1.80
C SER A 107 9.51 -4.23 -1.61
N ALA A 108 8.53 -3.77 -0.82
CA ALA A 108 7.27 -4.47 -0.61
C ALA A 108 6.48 -4.62 -1.90
N THR A 109 6.37 -3.58 -2.73
CA THR A 109 5.68 -3.66 -4.03
C THR A 109 6.33 -4.68 -4.96
N ARG A 110 7.67 -4.72 -5.02
CA ARG A 110 8.41 -5.73 -5.82
C ARG A 110 8.22 -7.14 -5.32
N MET A 111 8.31 -7.34 -4.00
CA MET A 111 8.09 -8.64 -3.39
C MET A 111 6.65 -9.12 -3.58
N ALA A 112 5.67 -8.22 -3.56
CA ALA A 112 4.28 -8.55 -3.81
C ALA A 112 4.08 -9.10 -5.22
N LEU A 113 4.63 -8.43 -6.24
CA LEU A 113 4.53 -8.91 -7.61
C LEU A 113 5.33 -10.21 -7.82
N ALA A 114 6.53 -10.31 -7.25
CA ALA A 114 7.34 -11.53 -7.31
C ALA A 114 6.63 -12.74 -6.67
N ALA A 115 5.93 -12.53 -5.55
CA ALA A 115 5.13 -13.57 -4.91
C ALA A 115 3.97 -14.02 -5.80
N ARG A 116 3.21 -13.07 -6.37
CA ARG A 116 2.10 -13.38 -7.28
C ARG A 116 2.54 -14.10 -8.55
N LEU A 117 3.73 -13.78 -9.06
CA LEU A 117 4.35 -14.50 -10.18
C LEU A 117 4.71 -15.93 -9.79
N ALA A 118 5.29 -16.13 -8.60
CA ALA A 118 5.64 -17.47 -8.11
C ALA A 118 4.40 -18.35 -7.87
N ASP A 119 3.27 -17.76 -7.52
CA ASP A 119 1.99 -18.45 -7.33
C ASP A 119 1.18 -18.62 -8.63
N GLU A 120 1.73 -18.25 -9.80
CA GLU A 120 1.09 -18.34 -11.13
C GLU A 120 -0.24 -17.57 -11.26
N GLU A 121 -0.43 -16.52 -10.45
CA GLU A 121 -1.66 -15.71 -10.45
C GLU A 121 -1.61 -14.51 -11.41
N VAL A 122 -0.53 -14.37 -12.18
CA VAL A 122 -0.31 -13.28 -13.13
C VAL A 122 -0.48 -13.79 -14.56
N MET A 123 -1.40 -13.18 -15.30
CA MET A 123 -1.63 -13.40 -16.72
C MET A 123 -1.12 -12.22 -17.53
N LEU A 124 -0.39 -12.51 -18.61
CA LEU A 124 0.09 -11.50 -19.53
C LEU A 124 -0.81 -11.40 -20.75
N VAL A 125 -1.14 -10.16 -21.11
CA VAL A 125 -1.87 -9.83 -22.34
C VAL A 125 -0.99 -8.96 -23.22
N GLU A 126 -1.04 -9.15 -24.53
CA GLU A 126 -0.25 -8.36 -25.46
C GLU A 126 -0.62 -6.86 -25.40
N SER A 127 -1.89 -6.53 -25.60
CA SER A 127 -2.40 -5.16 -25.52
C SER A 127 -3.87 -5.15 -25.06
N LEU A 128 -4.25 -4.05 -24.40
CA LEU A 128 -5.62 -3.82 -23.91
C LEU A 128 -6.07 -2.42 -24.32
N ASP A 129 -6.10 -2.17 -25.62
CA ASP A 129 -6.53 -0.89 -26.18
C ASP A 129 -7.98 -0.94 -26.62
N PHE A 130 -8.76 0.01 -26.08
CA PHE A 130 -10.17 0.20 -26.43
C PHE A 130 -10.33 1.55 -27.13
N GLU A 131 -10.69 1.52 -28.41
CA GLU A 131 -10.99 2.73 -29.18
C GLU A 131 -12.23 3.45 -28.62
N THR A 132 -13.25 2.67 -28.22
CA THR A 132 -14.45 3.17 -27.55
C THR A 132 -14.63 2.51 -26.19
N PRO A 133 -15.02 3.25 -25.14
CA PRO A 133 -15.23 2.68 -23.82
C PRO A 133 -16.48 1.78 -23.82
N LYS A 134 -16.29 0.46 -23.71
CA LYS A 134 -17.35 -0.54 -23.69
C LYS A 134 -17.10 -1.59 -22.60
N THR A 135 -18.02 -1.71 -21.66
CA THR A 135 -17.90 -2.69 -20.58
C THR A 135 -18.10 -4.12 -21.07
N SER A 136 -18.94 -4.33 -22.09
CA SER A 136 -19.19 -5.66 -22.65
C SER A 136 -17.95 -6.29 -23.26
N SER A 137 -17.12 -5.50 -23.96
CA SER A 137 -15.85 -5.98 -24.51
C SER A 137 -14.87 -6.38 -23.41
N MET A 138 -14.76 -5.57 -22.34
CA MET A 138 -13.92 -5.92 -21.19
C MET A 138 -14.43 -7.16 -20.43
N ALA A 139 -15.75 -7.32 -20.30
CA ALA A 139 -16.32 -8.52 -19.69
C ALA A 139 -16.04 -9.78 -20.53
N ALA A 140 -16.08 -9.65 -21.87
CA ALA A 140 -15.75 -10.72 -22.79
C ALA A 140 -14.28 -11.12 -22.69
N THR A 141 -13.34 -10.16 -22.70
CA THR A 141 -11.91 -10.46 -22.56
C THR A 141 -11.60 -11.17 -21.23
N LEU A 142 -12.16 -10.70 -20.12
CA LEU A 142 -11.98 -11.35 -18.81
C LEU A 142 -12.58 -12.77 -18.76
N LYS A 143 -13.66 -13.02 -19.48
CA LYS A 143 -14.25 -14.36 -19.62
C LYS A 143 -13.36 -15.27 -20.44
N SER A 144 -12.83 -14.80 -21.57
CA SER A 144 -11.90 -15.54 -22.40
C SER A 144 -10.61 -15.91 -21.66
N LEU A 145 -10.11 -15.01 -20.80
CA LEU A 145 -8.94 -15.25 -19.95
C LEU A 145 -9.22 -16.17 -18.73
N GLY A 146 -10.46 -16.62 -18.53
CA GLY A 146 -10.81 -17.51 -17.40
C GLY A 146 -10.75 -16.85 -16.01
N VAL A 147 -10.76 -15.50 -15.97
CA VAL A 147 -10.72 -14.71 -14.72
C VAL A 147 -12.06 -14.07 -14.37
N ALA A 148 -13.11 -14.35 -15.15
CA ALA A 148 -14.47 -13.90 -14.85
C ALA A 148 -14.92 -14.35 -13.45
N GLY A 149 -15.48 -13.42 -12.67
CA GLY A 149 -15.96 -13.67 -11.31
C GLY A 149 -14.88 -13.68 -10.22
N LYS A 150 -13.59 -13.52 -10.57
CA LYS A 150 -12.50 -13.31 -9.61
C LYS A 150 -12.26 -11.81 -9.38
N THR A 151 -11.60 -11.47 -8.28
CA THR A 151 -11.05 -10.12 -8.11
C THR A 151 -9.81 -9.99 -9.01
N VAL A 152 -9.84 -9.03 -9.93
CA VAL A 152 -8.81 -8.85 -10.95
C VAL A 152 -8.21 -7.46 -10.88
N LEU A 153 -6.88 -7.37 -10.83
CA LEU A 153 -6.17 -6.13 -11.09
C LEU A 153 -5.70 -6.12 -12.54
N VAL A 154 -6.11 -5.11 -13.30
CA VAL A 154 -5.63 -4.87 -14.65
C VAL A 154 -4.58 -3.77 -14.60
N SER A 155 -3.37 -4.08 -15.03
CA SER A 155 -2.27 -3.11 -15.04
C SER A 155 -1.81 -2.80 -16.45
N SER A 156 -1.88 -1.52 -16.81
CA SER A 156 -1.35 -0.93 -18.03
C SER A 156 -0.10 -0.11 -17.71
N ASP A 157 0.76 0.05 -18.71
CA ASP A 157 1.96 0.89 -18.67
C ASP A 157 1.60 2.36 -18.35
N THR A 158 0.56 2.88 -19.00
CA THR A 158 0.08 4.27 -18.88
C THR A 158 -1.39 4.34 -18.51
N HIS A 159 -1.84 5.52 -18.06
CA HIS A 159 -3.24 5.75 -17.74
C HIS A 159 -4.07 5.83 -19.02
N ASN A 160 -4.85 4.79 -19.32
CA ASN A 160 -5.80 4.77 -20.42
C ASN A 160 -7.23 4.99 -19.90
N GLY A 161 -7.80 6.16 -20.21
CA GLY A 161 -9.15 6.54 -19.77
C GLY A 161 -10.26 5.65 -20.32
N ASN A 162 -10.10 5.10 -21.53
CA ASN A 162 -11.07 4.20 -22.15
C ASN A 162 -11.06 2.83 -21.48
N LEU A 163 -9.87 2.30 -21.18
CA LEU A 163 -9.70 1.06 -20.41
C LEU A 163 -10.33 1.20 -19.01
N TRP A 164 -10.02 2.28 -18.30
CA TRP A 164 -10.57 2.53 -16.97
C TRP A 164 -12.10 2.65 -16.99
N LYS A 165 -12.67 3.42 -17.93
CA LYS A 165 -14.14 3.55 -18.09
C LYS A 165 -14.81 2.21 -18.43
N SER A 166 -14.15 1.37 -19.22
CA SER A 166 -14.68 0.06 -19.62
C SER A 166 -14.71 -0.92 -18.45
N ALA A 167 -13.71 -0.89 -17.57
CA ALA A 167 -13.58 -1.84 -16.46
C ALA A 167 -14.27 -1.40 -15.16
N ARG A 168 -14.38 -0.10 -14.87
CA ARG A 168 -14.83 0.41 -13.55
C ARG A 168 -16.22 -0.07 -13.10
N ASN A 169 -17.07 -0.48 -14.05
CA ASN A 169 -18.43 -0.94 -13.77
C ASN A 169 -18.48 -2.43 -13.40
N ILE A 170 -17.40 -3.19 -13.62
CA ILE A 170 -17.34 -4.62 -13.34
C ILE A 170 -16.92 -4.83 -11.88
N GLN A 171 -17.77 -5.49 -11.10
CA GLN A 171 -17.48 -5.75 -9.69
C GLN A 171 -16.24 -6.62 -9.53
N GLY A 172 -15.35 -6.23 -8.62
CA GLY A 172 -14.11 -6.96 -8.33
C GLY A 172 -12.97 -6.69 -9.30
N VAL A 173 -13.20 -5.94 -10.38
CA VAL A 173 -12.14 -5.51 -11.31
C VAL A 173 -11.65 -4.12 -10.90
N THR A 174 -10.34 -3.97 -10.77
CA THR A 174 -9.68 -2.68 -10.55
C THR A 174 -8.65 -2.46 -11.63
N VAL A 175 -8.58 -1.25 -12.18
CA VAL A 175 -7.55 -0.86 -13.14
C VAL A 175 -6.60 0.10 -12.44
N SER A 176 -5.30 -0.16 -12.53
CA SER A 176 -4.28 0.73 -11.98
C SER A 176 -3.04 0.73 -12.88
N PRO A 177 -2.56 1.91 -13.32
CA PRO A 177 -1.33 1.99 -14.10
C PRO A 177 -0.13 1.56 -13.25
N VAL A 178 0.95 1.12 -13.90
CA VAL A 178 2.18 0.66 -13.23
C VAL A 178 2.70 1.65 -12.18
N ALA A 179 2.59 2.95 -12.45
CA ALA A 179 3.04 4.03 -11.56
C ALA A 179 2.29 4.11 -10.22
N GLU A 180 1.04 3.62 -10.17
CA GLU A 180 0.18 3.66 -8.98
C GLU A 180 0.20 2.35 -8.18
N LEU A 181 0.89 1.32 -8.70
CA LEU A 181 0.96 0.03 -8.05
C LEU A 181 1.58 0.12 -6.66
N ASN A 182 0.89 -0.51 -5.72
CA ASN A 182 1.34 -0.64 -4.34
C ASN A 182 1.12 -2.08 -3.85
N ALA A 183 1.77 -2.44 -2.74
CA ALA A 183 1.70 -3.80 -2.22
C ALA A 183 0.27 -4.24 -1.87
N LEU A 184 -0.59 -3.32 -1.41
CA LEU A 184 -1.99 -3.62 -1.11
C LEU A 184 -2.79 -3.94 -2.38
N LEU A 185 -2.68 -3.12 -3.42
CA LEU A 185 -3.37 -3.30 -4.70
C LEU A 185 -2.93 -4.59 -5.40
N ILE A 186 -1.66 -4.98 -5.31
CA ILE A 186 -1.16 -6.23 -5.90
C ILE A 186 -1.63 -7.46 -5.09
N LEU A 187 -1.71 -7.36 -3.75
CA LEU A 187 -2.06 -8.50 -2.91
C LEU A 187 -3.57 -8.69 -2.71
N GLN A 188 -4.40 -7.67 -2.93
CA GLN A 188 -5.85 -7.76 -2.78
C GLN A 188 -6.59 -8.65 -3.81
N PRO A 189 -6.27 -8.61 -5.13
CA PRO A 189 -6.94 -9.43 -6.12
C PRO A 189 -6.46 -10.90 -6.08
N ARG A 190 -7.28 -11.80 -6.64
CA ARG A 190 -6.95 -13.23 -6.83
C ARG A 190 -6.21 -13.50 -8.14
N ALA A 191 -6.38 -12.63 -9.13
CA ALA A 191 -5.68 -12.73 -10.40
C ALA A 191 -5.23 -11.33 -10.83
N ILE A 192 -4.10 -11.26 -11.51
CA ILE A 192 -3.55 -10.02 -12.05
C ILE A 192 -3.43 -10.19 -13.56
N VAL A 193 -3.98 -9.25 -14.31
CA VAL A 193 -3.82 -9.17 -15.76
C VAL A 193 -2.92 -7.97 -16.04
N MET A 194 -1.74 -8.22 -16.60
CA MET A 194 -0.80 -7.15 -16.98
C MET A 194 -0.58 -7.15 -18.48
N THR A 195 -0.41 -5.97 -19.07
CA THR A 195 0.11 -5.91 -20.44
C THR A 195 1.60 -6.24 -20.48
N THR A 196 2.11 -6.72 -21.60
CA THR A 196 3.56 -6.93 -21.80
C THR A 196 4.33 -5.62 -21.56
N ALA A 197 3.82 -4.50 -22.07
CA ALA A 197 4.37 -3.17 -21.81
C ALA A 197 4.38 -2.81 -20.31
N ALA A 198 3.34 -3.20 -19.54
CA ALA A 198 3.27 -2.93 -18.12
C ALA A 198 4.34 -3.68 -17.31
N ILE A 199 4.58 -4.96 -17.63
CA ILE A 199 5.60 -5.75 -16.93
C ILE A 199 7.01 -5.26 -17.27
N ASP A 200 7.25 -4.83 -18.51
CA ASP A 200 8.52 -4.24 -18.93
C ASP A 200 8.79 -2.92 -18.21
N ALA A 201 7.81 -2.00 -18.18
CA ALA A 201 7.91 -0.74 -17.44
C ALA A 201 8.19 -0.97 -15.94
N PHE A 202 7.57 -1.98 -15.33
CA PHE A 202 7.83 -2.33 -13.93
C PHE A 202 9.26 -2.87 -13.70
N ARG A 203 9.77 -3.68 -14.64
CA ARG A 203 11.15 -4.19 -14.60
C ARG A 203 12.16 -3.05 -14.73
N GLU A 204 11.94 -2.13 -15.65
CA GLU A 204 12.81 -0.96 -15.87
C GLU A 204 12.90 -0.07 -14.62
N GLU A 205 11.77 0.27 -14.00
CA GLU A 205 11.76 1.06 -12.76
C GLU A 205 12.47 0.32 -11.61
N THR A 206 12.35 -1.02 -11.57
CA THR A 206 13.07 -1.84 -10.60
C THR A 206 14.59 -1.80 -10.80
N LYS A 207 15.06 -1.89 -12.05
CA LYS A 207 16.48 -1.75 -12.42
C LYS A 207 17.02 -0.37 -12.05
N ARG A 208 16.31 0.69 -12.45
CA ARG A 208 16.67 2.10 -12.18
C ARG A 208 16.88 2.38 -10.69
N VAL A 209 15.98 1.90 -9.85
CA VAL A 209 16.09 2.11 -8.39
C VAL A 209 17.22 1.28 -7.78
N ARG A 210 17.47 0.05 -8.27
CA ARG A 210 18.62 -0.76 -7.83
C ARG A 210 19.93 -0.06 -8.17
N GLU A 211 20.08 0.44 -9.39
CA GLU A 211 21.26 1.19 -9.83
C GLU A 211 21.47 2.45 -8.99
N GLY A 212 20.44 3.30 -8.84
CA GLY A 212 20.54 4.51 -8.02
C GLY A 212 20.89 4.23 -6.55
N SER A 213 20.51 3.06 -6.03
CA SER A 213 20.91 2.63 -4.68
C SER A 213 22.39 2.23 -4.61
N ARG A 214 22.92 1.54 -5.64
CA ARG A 214 24.33 1.15 -5.77
C ARG A 214 25.23 2.38 -5.91
N THR A 215 24.87 3.36 -6.75
CA THR A 215 25.65 4.58 -6.94
C THR A 215 25.76 5.39 -5.64
N LYS A 216 24.65 5.50 -4.88
CA LYS A 216 24.65 6.16 -3.56
C LYS A 216 25.52 5.41 -2.54
N ALA A 217 25.49 4.08 -2.54
CA ALA A 217 26.32 3.28 -1.65
C ALA A 217 27.82 3.45 -1.97
N ALA A 218 28.19 3.39 -3.25
CA ALA A 218 29.56 3.60 -3.72
C ALA A 218 30.08 5.01 -3.34
N ARG A 219 29.28 6.06 -3.57
CA ARG A 219 29.62 7.43 -3.17
C ARG A 219 29.84 7.58 -1.66
N LYS A 220 29.02 6.90 -0.84
CA LYS A 220 29.16 6.92 0.62
C LYS A 220 30.42 6.18 1.10
N GLN A 221 30.78 5.07 0.45
CA GLN A 221 32.01 4.34 0.76
C GLN A 221 33.26 5.13 0.35
N GLY A 222 33.28 5.72 -0.85
CA GLY A 222 34.36 6.60 -1.29
C GLY A 222 34.55 7.82 -0.40
N GLY A 223 33.45 8.46 0.04
CA GLY A 223 33.50 9.56 1.00
C GLY A 223 34.03 9.15 2.38
N ARG A 224 33.67 7.96 2.87
CA ARG A 224 34.23 7.40 4.13
C ARG A 224 35.72 7.06 4.01
N ALA A 225 36.15 6.52 2.86
CA ALA A 225 37.56 6.24 2.61
C ALA A 225 38.39 7.52 2.55
N ALA A 226 37.89 8.56 1.86
CA ALA A 226 38.53 9.89 1.79
C ALA A 226 38.55 10.62 3.14
N ALA A 227 37.52 10.46 3.98
CA ALA A 227 37.50 11.01 5.34
C ALA A 227 38.50 10.30 6.27
N ARG A 228 38.64 8.97 6.13
CA ARG A 228 39.63 8.19 6.89
C ARG A 228 41.07 8.53 6.48
N SER A 229 41.35 8.72 5.19
CA SER A 229 42.69 9.10 4.74
C SER A 229 43.07 10.52 5.19
N ARG A 230 42.13 11.49 5.16
CA ARG A 230 42.37 12.83 5.70
C ARG A 230 42.60 12.84 7.21
N GLY A 231 41.81 12.08 7.97
CA GLY A 231 42.02 11.96 9.43
C GLY A 231 43.34 11.31 9.80
N ALA A 232 43.82 10.33 9.01
CA ALA A 232 45.11 9.69 9.23
C ALA A 232 46.30 10.63 8.94
N ILE A 233 46.20 11.48 7.91
CA ILE A 233 47.22 12.49 7.59
C ILE A 233 47.31 13.52 8.72
N GLN A 234 46.17 13.99 9.22
CA GLN A 234 46.11 15.00 10.30
C GLN A 234 46.67 14.48 11.63
N SER A 235 46.50 13.18 11.94
CA SER A 235 47.08 12.55 13.13
C SER A 235 48.59 12.28 13.03
N GLN A 236 49.16 12.22 11.81
CA GLN A 236 50.61 12.08 11.64
C GLN A 236 51.35 13.43 11.77
N GLU A 237 50.68 14.53 11.47
CA GLU A 237 51.22 15.89 11.65
C GLU A 237 51.22 16.34 13.13
N GLU A 238 50.29 15.86 13.96
CA GLU A 238 50.20 16.23 15.39
C GLU A 238 51.07 15.36 16.33
N GLY A 239 51.60 14.22 15.85
CA GLY A 239 52.39 13.27 16.65
C GLY A 239 53.91 13.42 16.55
N GLY A 240 54.41 14.42 15.82
CA GLY A 240 55.84 14.69 15.63
C GLY A 240 56.33 15.87 16.47
N VAL A 241 56.50 15.67 17.78
CA VAL A 241 57.30 16.52 18.69
C VAL A 241 58.18 15.61 19.53
#